data_AF-A0A6A6IAX1-F1
#
_entry.id   AF-A0A6A6IAX1-F1
#
_cell.length_a   1.000
_cell.length_b   1.000
_cell.length_c   1.000
_cell.angle_alpha   90.00
_cell.angle_beta   90.00
_cell.angle_gamma   90.00
#
_symmetry.space_group_name_H-M   'P 1'
#
loop_
_entity.id
_entity.type
_entity.pdbx_description
1 polymer ?
#
loop_
_entity_poly.entity_id
_entity_poly.type
_entity_poly.pdbx_seq_one_letter_code
_entity_poly.pdbx_strand_id
1 'polypeptide(L)'
;MNRIRAMWDAMVRFSFGPRPPVDGSEEEGAMDKEVNTSTSASAAASAPVLRSTFIELSLPAAATAAADADIPSHSSTCNMATDNMPITLAFPEYDGVAEEMLLPVMTQLSKLKLTTPDSMPPLNAFFRAKSHLQLVRERLLPIGEFIMQQTMALEGRERWATEMRLCHHIAQHYWPPLPVDPRVPTRLYVHEMYRNTLYKQSLRSKQDEANIAARTDSKPNSNEGNETARNSDAKDERMRFRRLGDFATSLFGNHKREREAKASETGNHASASASPPVELTHAEADIDEVIWN
;
A
#
# COMPACT_ATOMS: atom_id res chain seq x y z
N MET A 1 3.59 25.41 -12.11
CA MET A 1 3.14 24.29 -11.26
C MET A 1 2.56 23.08 -12.03
N ASN A 2 2.65 23.00 -13.38
CA ASN A 2 2.06 21.90 -14.17
C ASN A 2 2.99 20.69 -14.44
N ARG A 3 4.26 20.75 -14.03
CA ARG A 3 5.25 19.71 -14.38
C ARG A 3 5.16 18.45 -13.49
N ILE A 4 4.56 18.55 -12.30
CA ILE A 4 4.41 17.41 -11.40
C ILE A 4 3.32 16.46 -11.94
N ARG A 5 2.21 16.96 -12.50
CA ARG A 5 1.10 16.13 -13.04
C ARG A 5 1.55 15.09 -14.09
N ALA A 6 2.51 15.42 -14.96
CA ALA A 6 2.95 14.53 -16.03
C ALA A 6 3.75 13.30 -15.54
N MET A 7 4.34 13.33 -14.33
CA MET A 7 5.02 12.16 -13.76
C MET A 7 4.05 11.14 -13.16
N TRP A 8 2.81 11.53 -12.83
CA TRP A 8 1.83 10.64 -12.20
C TRP A 8 1.09 9.76 -13.21
N ASP A 9 0.91 10.24 -14.46
CA ASP A 9 0.17 9.52 -15.52
C ASP A 9 1.06 8.52 -16.30
N ALA A 10 2.39 8.71 -16.29
CA ALA A 10 3.31 7.87 -17.04
C ALA A 10 3.62 6.51 -16.39
N MET A 11 3.22 6.29 -15.13
CA MET A 11 3.65 5.11 -14.35
C MET A 11 2.60 4.00 -14.22
N VAL A 12 1.37 4.19 -14.71
CA VAL A 12 0.32 3.14 -14.69
C VAL A 12 -0.57 3.17 -15.95
N ARG A 13 0.04 3.19 -17.13
CA ARG A 13 -0.61 2.65 -18.34
C ARG A 13 -0.02 1.26 -18.58
N PHE A 14 -0.68 0.22 -18.05
CA PHE A 14 -0.43 -1.16 -18.44
C PHE A 14 -0.92 -1.35 -19.87
N SER A 15 -0.07 -1.05 -20.85
CA SER A 15 -0.19 -1.66 -22.17
C SER A 15 0.33 -3.10 -22.07
N PHE A 16 -0.58 -4.07 -22.05
CA PHE A 16 -0.29 -5.50 -22.24
C PHE A 16 0.11 -5.77 -23.71
N GLY A 17 1.16 -5.10 -24.17
CA GLY A 17 1.77 -5.40 -25.46
C GLY A 17 2.65 -6.65 -25.35
N PRO A 18 2.75 -7.47 -26.41
CA PRO A 18 3.67 -8.60 -26.45
C PRO A 18 5.09 -8.11 -26.14
N ARG A 19 5.73 -8.75 -25.16
CA ARG A 19 7.11 -8.46 -24.75
C ARG A 19 8.01 -8.68 -25.98
N PRO A 20 8.81 -7.70 -26.42
CA PRO A 20 9.70 -7.90 -27.55
C PRO A 20 10.65 -9.07 -27.24
N PRO A 21 10.92 -9.96 -28.21
CA PRO A 21 11.89 -11.03 -28.03
C PRO A 21 13.23 -10.41 -27.64
N VAL A 22 13.77 -10.89 -26.52
CA VAL A 22 15.16 -10.64 -26.15
C VAL A 22 15.97 -11.52 -27.09
N ASP A 23 16.58 -10.92 -28.10
CA ASP A 23 17.59 -11.59 -28.91
C ASP A 23 18.77 -11.93 -27.99
N GLY A 24 18.87 -13.22 -27.69
CA GLY A 24 19.97 -13.83 -26.95
C GLY A 24 21.10 -14.14 -27.91
N SER A 25 22.05 -13.22 -27.98
CA SER A 25 23.36 -13.34 -28.60
C SER A 25 24.23 -12.31 -27.83
N GLU A 26 25.38 -12.57 -27.21
CA GLU A 26 26.45 -13.52 -27.48
C GLU A 26 27.37 -13.62 -26.24
N GLU A 27 27.98 -14.80 -26.11
CA GLU A 27 29.34 -15.09 -25.66
C GLU A 27 29.83 -14.84 -24.21
N GLU A 28 30.25 -15.98 -23.64
CA GLU A 28 31.26 -16.16 -22.60
C GLU A 28 32.51 -15.30 -22.82
N GLY A 29 32.92 -14.59 -21.77
CA GLY A 29 34.25 -14.02 -21.65
C GLY A 29 34.70 -14.04 -20.20
N ALA A 30 35.33 -15.14 -19.79
CA ALA A 30 36.05 -15.23 -18.54
C ALA A 30 37.28 -14.30 -18.59
N MET A 31 37.33 -13.29 -17.73
CA MET A 31 38.58 -12.61 -17.38
C MET A 31 38.56 -12.16 -15.92
N ASP A 32 39.37 -12.85 -15.13
CA ASP A 32 39.87 -12.37 -13.84
C ASP A 32 40.70 -11.10 -14.05
N LYS A 33 40.38 -10.03 -13.31
CA LYS A 33 41.36 -9.02 -12.93
C LYS A 33 40.89 -8.17 -11.76
N GLU A 34 41.47 -8.45 -10.60
CA GLU A 34 41.68 -7.46 -9.55
C GLU A 34 42.50 -6.28 -10.12
N VAL A 35 42.09 -5.04 -9.86
CA VAL A 35 42.99 -3.92 -9.51
C VAL A 35 42.14 -2.81 -8.86
N ASN A 36 42.50 -2.48 -7.63
CA ASN A 36 42.08 -1.27 -6.92
C ASN A 36 42.55 -0.01 -7.67
N THR A 37 41.70 1.01 -7.78
CA THR A 37 42.20 2.40 -7.77
C THR A 37 41.12 3.39 -7.35
N SER A 38 41.30 3.94 -6.16
CA SER A 38 40.71 5.21 -5.74
C SER A 38 41.19 6.30 -6.69
N THR A 39 40.29 7.11 -7.25
CA THR A 39 40.66 8.39 -7.86
C THR A 39 39.60 9.43 -7.53
N SER A 40 40.06 10.42 -6.79
CA SER A 40 39.39 11.64 -6.41
C SER A 40 39.47 12.70 -7.52
N ALA A 41 38.44 13.54 -7.52
CA ALA A 41 38.42 14.96 -7.91
C ALA A 41 38.25 15.36 -9.39
N SER A 42 37.24 16.25 -9.55
CA SER A 42 37.27 17.51 -10.31
C SER A 42 37.27 17.46 -11.84
N ALA A 43 36.16 17.90 -12.44
CA ALA A 43 36.08 19.20 -13.12
C ALA A 43 34.87 19.29 -14.06
N ALA A 44 34.37 20.51 -14.16
CA ALA A 44 33.37 21.04 -15.09
C ALA A 44 33.47 20.53 -16.53
N ALA A 45 32.32 20.31 -17.18
CA ALA A 45 31.97 20.97 -18.43
C ALA A 45 30.64 20.45 -19.02
N SER A 46 29.92 21.39 -19.63
CA SER A 46 29.03 21.22 -20.78
C SER A 46 27.70 20.47 -20.60
N ALA A 47 26.66 21.29 -20.46
CA ALA A 47 25.27 20.92 -20.71
C ALA A 47 25.08 20.41 -22.15
N PRO A 48 24.49 19.21 -22.34
CA PRO A 48 24.04 18.79 -23.66
C PRO A 48 22.66 19.42 -23.96
N VAL A 49 22.62 20.24 -25.01
CA VAL A 49 21.39 20.69 -25.66
C VAL A 49 20.70 19.46 -26.26
N LEU A 50 19.70 18.91 -25.57
CA LEU A 50 18.84 17.87 -26.12
C LEU A 50 17.81 18.51 -27.05
N ARG A 51 18.15 18.46 -28.34
CA ARG A 51 17.28 18.70 -29.49
C ARG A 51 16.01 17.84 -29.33
N SER A 52 14.89 18.49 -29.06
CA SER A 52 13.57 17.86 -29.02
C SER A 52 13.14 17.53 -30.46
N THR A 53 13.39 16.30 -30.89
CA THR A 53 12.75 15.74 -32.08
C THR A 53 11.30 15.43 -31.71
N PHE A 54 10.40 16.31 -32.16
CA PHE A 54 8.96 16.05 -32.23
C PHE A 54 8.74 14.83 -33.12
N ILE A 55 8.32 13.70 -32.54
CA ILE A 55 7.77 12.59 -33.32
C ILE A 55 6.29 12.92 -33.51
N GLU A 56 5.98 13.43 -34.70
CA GLU A 56 4.64 13.63 -35.21
C GLU A 56 4.02 12.24 -35.48
N LEU A 57 3.20 11.74 -34.53
CA LEU A 57 2.38 10.56 -34.76
C LEU A 57 1.27 10.91 -35.76
N SER A 58 1.54 10.65 -37.03
CA SER A 58 0.57 10.58 -38.11
C SER A 58 -0.44 9.46 -37.82
N LEU A 59 -1.70 9.83 -37.53
CA LEU A 59 -2.86 8.94 -37.56
C LEU A 59 -3.11 8.48 -39.00
N PRO A 60 -3.19 7.16 -39.29
CA PRO A 60 -3.76 6.71 -40.55
C PRO A 60 -5.29 6.81 -40.48
N ALA A 61 -5.84 7.65 -41.35
CA ALA A 61 -7.24 7.70 -41.68
C ALA A 61 -7.64 6.54 -42.62
N ALA A 62 -8.85 6.04 -42.39
CA ALA A 62 -9.74 5.34 -43.33
C ALA A 62 -9.37 3.93 -43.83
N ALA A 63 -10.26 2.97 -43.53
CA ALA A 63 -10.70 1.97 -44.49
C ALA A 63 -12.14 1.55 -44.18
N THR A 64 -13.07 2.17 -44.92
CA THR A 64 -14.42 1.70 -45.20
C THR A 64 -14.39 0.60 -46.25
N ALA A 65 -15.05 -0.54 -45.99
CA ALA A 65 -15.73 -1.44 -46.94
C ALA A 65 -15.94 -2.80 -46.24
N ALA A 66 -17.16 -3.14 -45.83
CA ALA A 66 -18.14 -3.87 -46.64
C ALA A 66 -17.71 -5.33 -46.90
N ALA A 67 -18.21 -6.25 -46.07
CA ALA A 67 -18.44 -7.64 -46.45
C ALA A 67 -19.61 -8.16 -45.61
N ASP A 68 -20.73 -8.25 -46.32
CA ASP A 68 -22.01 -8.84 -46.01
C ASP A 68 -21.84 -10.30 -45.57
N ALA A 69 -22.25 -10.63 -44.35
CA ALA A 69 -22.43 -12.01 -43.91
C ALA A 69 -23.60 -12.05 -42.93
N ASP A 70 -24.70 -12.56 -43.43
CA ASP A 70 -26.00 -12.81 -42.82
C ASP A 70 -25.83 -13.60 -41.50
N ILE A 71 -25.97 -12.91 -40.37
CA ILE A 71 -26.03 -13.53 -39.03
C ILE A 71 -27.47 -13.40 -38.54
N PRO A 72 -28.14 -14.51 -38.17
CA PRO A 72 -29.56 -14.51 -37.82
C PRO A 72 -29.84 -13.59 -36.63
N SER A 73 -30.67 -12.59 -36.90
CA SER A 73 -31.26 -11.66 -35.94
C SER A 73 -32.12 -12.41 -34.92
N HIS A 74 -31.51 -12.85 -33.83
CA HIS A 74 -32.22 -13.03 -32.56
C HIS A 74 -32.06 -11.75 -31.75
N SER A 75 -32.87 -10.75 -32.11
CA SER A 75 -33.18 -9.60 -31.27
C SER A 75 -33.98 -10.06 -30.04
N SER A 76 -33.31 -10.81 -29.17
CA SER A 76 -33.71 -10.94 -27.77
C SER A 76 -33.30 -9.63 -27.11
N THR A 77 -34.14 -8.62 -27.29
CA THR A 77 -34.20 -7.45 -26.43
C THR A 77 -34.58 -7.96 -25.03
N CYS A 78 -33.61 -8.49 -24.31
CA CYS A 78 -33.69 -8.53 -22.87
C CYS A 78 -33.64 -7.07 -22.42
N ASN A 79 -34.83 -6.47 -22.36
CA ASN A 79 -35.13 -5.37 -21.47
C ASN A 79 -34.92 -5.92 -20.06
N MET A 80 -33.65 -6.15 -19.68
CA MET A 80 -33.25 -6.04 -18.30
C MET A 80 -33.62 -4.61 -18.00
N ALA A 81 -34.77 -4.41 -17.37
CA ALA A 81 -35.07 -3.19 -16.66
C ALA A 81 -33.89 -3.02 -15.70
N THR A 82 -32.85 -2.35 -16.19
CA THR A 82 -31.86 -1.71 -15.39
C THR A 82 -32.70 -0.67 -14.68
N ASP A 83 -33.25 -1.06 -13.53
CA ASP A 83 -33.51 -0.17 -12.42
C ASP A 83 -32.20 0.58 -12.19
N ASN A 84 -31.98 1.59 -13.03
CA ASN A 84 -30.98 2.62 -12.94
C ASN A 84 -31.45 3.56 -11.82
N MET A 85 -31.72 2.99 -10.64
CA MET A 85 -31.53 3.73 -9.42
C MET A 85 -30.04 4.07 -9.44
N PRO A 86 -29.65 5.34 -9.57
CA PRO A 86 -28.27 5.71 -9.35
C PRO A 86 -27.97 5.21 -7.94
N ILE A 87 -27.15 4.16 -7.84
CA ILE A 87 -26.61 3.66 -6.58
C ILE A 87 -25.61 4.73 -6.13
N THR A 88 -26.15 5.88 -5.75
CA THR A 88 -25.46 6.91 -5.03
C THR A 88 -25.40 6.34 -3.62
N LEU A 89 -24.34 5.58 -3.34
CA LEU A 89 -23.96 5.27 -1.97
C LEU A 89 -23.64 6.61 -1.32
N ALA A 90 -24.67 7.28 -0.83
CA ALA A 90 -24.55 8.48 -0.01
C ALA A 90 -24.01 7.99 1.33
N PHE A 91 -22.69 7.99 1.43
CA PHE A 91 -22.04 7.75 2.70
C PHE A 91 -22.25 8.99 3.57
N PRO A 92 -22.69 8.83 4.82
CA PRO A 92 -22.80 9.97 5.74
C PRO A 92 -21.42 10.60 5.93
N GLU A 93 -21.40 11.92 6.11
CA GLU A 93 -20.16 12.69 6.27
C GLU A 93 -19.36 12.28 7.51
N TYR A 94 -20.06 11.83 8.56
CA TYR A 94 -19.47 11.24 9.76
C TYR A 94 -20.01 9.84 9.97
N ASP A 95 -19.10 8.91 10.26
CA ASP A 95 -19.39 7.49 10.35
C ASP A 95 -18.70 6.87 11.57
N GLY A 96 -19.36 6.99 12.73
CA GLY A 96 -18.83 6.49 13.99
C GLY A 96 -18.55 4.98 14.00
N VAL A 97 -19.29 4.19 13.20
CA VAL A 97 -19.06 2.75 13.08
C VAL A 97 -17.75 2.47 12.35
N ALA A 98 -17.48 3.20 11.26
CA ALA A 98 -16.21 3.07 10.55
C ALA A 98 -15.02 3.47 11.44
N GLU A 99 -15.18 4.53 12.23
CA GLU A 99 -14.17 4.99 13.19
C GLU A 99 -13.88 3.93 14.26
N GLU A 100 -14.93 3.35 14.87
CA GLU A 100 -14.80 2.28 15.86
C GLU A 100 -14.11 1.04 15.28
N MET A 101 -14.48 0.63 14.06
CA MET A 101 -13.84 -0.50 13.37
C MET A 101 -12.34 -0.25 13.11
N LEU A 102 -11.94 1.00 12.86
CA LEU A 102 -10.56 1.37 12.56
C LEU A 102 -9.71 1.65 13.81
N LEU A 103 -10.30 1.63 15.00
CA LEU A 103 -9.63 1.90 16.27
C LEU A 103 -8.31 1.10 16.46
N PRO A 104 -8.26 -0.22 16.12
CA PRO A 104 -7.03 -1.01 16.25
C PRO A 104 -5.86 -0.51 15.38
N VAL A 105 -6.14 0.20 14.29
CA VAL A 105 -5.15 0.71 13.33
C VAL A 105 -4.99 2.24 13.36
N MET A 106 -5.50 2.90 14.41
CA MET A 106 -5.44 4.36 14.53
C MET A 106 -4.03 4.93 14.55
N THR A 107 -3.06 4.19 15.08
CA THR A 107 -1.66 4.60 15.06
C THR A 107 -1.11 4.65 13.64
N GLN A 108 -1.49 3.69 12.80
CA GLN A 108 -1.10 3.59 11.39
C GLN A 108 -1.80 4.67 10.57
N LEU A 109 -3.09 4.92 10.82
CA LEU A 109 -3.86 6.00 10.19
C LEU A 109 -3.29 7.38 10.52
N SER A 110 -2.89 7.60 11.78
CA SER A 110 -2.20 8.83 12.19
C SER A 110 -0.88 9.01 11.45
N LYS A 111 -0.09 7.93 11.30
CA LYS A 111 1.15 7.96 10.51
C LYS A 111 0.88 8.24 9.04
N LEU A 112 -0.18 7.67 8.47
CA LEU A 112 -0.59 7.91 7.08
C LEU A 112 -0.94 9.39 6.87
N LYS A 113 -1.72 9.99 7.78
CA LYS A 113 -2.06 11.42 7.75
C LYS A 113 -0.82 12.32 7.79
N LEU A 114 0.19 11.94 8.57
CA LEU A 114 1.46 12.66 8.66
C LEU A 114 2.36 12.48 7.43
N THR A 115 2.06 11.57 6.50
CA THR A 115 2.83 11.44 5.24
C THR A 115 2.47 12.54 4.25
N THR A 116 2.84 13.78 4.57
CA THR A 116 2.73 14.92 3.67
C THR A 116 4.00 15.05 2.83
N PRO A 117 3.91 15.58 1.58
CA PRO A 117 5.10 15.83 0.77
C PRO A 117 6.09 16.76 1.50
N ASP A 118 5.60 17.68 2.33
CA ASP A 118 6.41 18.63 3.10
C ASP A 118 7.19 17.97 4.26
N SER A 119 6.69 16.85 4.78
CA SER A 119 7.38 16.08 5.84
C SER A 119 8.55 15.25 5.33
N MET A 120 8.72 15.12 4.01
CA MET A 120 9.79 14.32 3.44
C MET A 120 11.09 15.12 3.33
N PRO A 121 12.25 14.49 3.61
CA PRO A 121 13.54 15.11 3.35
C PRO A 121 13.68 15.39 1.84
N PRO A 122 14.33 16.50 1.46
CA PRO A 122 14.60 16.79 0.06
C PRO A 122 15.40 15.65 -0.57
N LEU A 123 15.09 15.36 -1.84
CA LEU A 123 15.75 14.30 -2.60
C LEU A 123 17.24 14.62 -2.77
N ASN A 124 18.07 14.05 -1.91
CA ASN A 124 19.52 14.12 -2.02
C ASN A 124 20.02 13.05 -3.00
N ALA A 125 20.84 13.42 -3.98
CA ALA A 125 21.35 12.48 -4.99
C ALA A 125 22.16 11.31 -4.39
N PHE A 126 22.75 11.49 -3.21
CA PHE A 126 23.57 10.49 -2.53
C PHE A 126 22.76 9.46 -1.73
N PHE A 127 21.50 9.77 -1.39
CA PHE A 127 20.66 8.88 -0.60
C PHE A 127 19.45 8.47 -1.43
N ARG A 128 19.24 7.16 -1.60
CA ARG A 128 18.02 6.62 -2.20
C ARG A 128 16.85 6.79 -1.23
N ALA A 129 16.31 8.00 -1.16
CA ALA A 129 15.09 8.28 -0.42
C ALA A 129 13.90 7.62 -1.13
N LYS A 130 12.97 7.06 -0.33
CA LYS A 130 11.72 6.54 -0.85
C LYS A 130 10.87 7.71 -1.36
N SER A 131 10.24 7.51 -2.51
CA SER A 131 9.27 8.48 -3.02
C SER A 131 8.07 8.60 -2.08
N HIS A 132 7.38 9.75 -2.13
CA HIS A 132 6.16 10.00 -1.34
C HIS A 132 5.16 8.85 -1.44
N LEU A 133 4.88 8.44 -2.68
CA LEU A 133 3.93 7.39 -2.99
C LEU A 133 4.37 6.02 -2.48
N GLN A 134 5.68 5.75 -2.44
CA GLN A 134 6.19 4.52 -1.82
C GLN A 134 5.94 4.52 -0.30
N LEU A 135 6.17 5.65 0.38
CA LEU A 135 5.85 5.77 1.81
C LEU A 135 4.35 5.62 2.06
N VAL A 136 3.50 6.27 1.26
CA VAL A 136 2.03 6.12 1.36
C VAL A 136 1.63 4.65 1.22
N ARG A 137 2.15 3.95 0.20
CA ARG A 137 1.90 2.51 0.00
C ARG A 137 2.35 1.65 1.17
N GLU A 138 3.54 1.91 1.71
CA GLU A 138 4.08 1.18 2.86
C GLU A 138 3.27 1.41 4.13
N ARG A 139 2.77 2.64 4.35
CA ARG A 139 1.90 2.96 5.50
C ARG A 139 0.49 2.41 5.33
N LEU A 140 0.00 2.36 4.09
CA LEU A 140 -1.32 1.84 3.76
C LEU A 140 -1.39 0.31 3.85
N LEU A 141 -0.27 -0.38 3.66
CA LEU A 141 -0.21 -1.85 3.68
C LEU A 141 -0.82 -2.49 4.93
N PRO A 142 -0.37 -2.18 6.17
CA PRO A 142 -0.96 -2.78 7.38
C PRO A 142 -2.44 -2.40 7.58
N ILE A 143 -2.86 -1.24 7.06
CA ILE A 143 -4.26 -0.81 7.11
C ILE A 143 -5.10 -1.67 6.14
N GLY A 144 -4.60 -1.91 4.93
CA GLY A 144 -5.25 -2.76 3.94
C GLY A 144 -5.36 -4.22 4.39
N GLU A 145 -4.30 -4.77 5.01
CA GLU A 145 -4.33 -6.12 5.62
C GLU A 145 -5.44 -6.21 6.68
N PHE A 146 -5.53 -5.21 7.55
CA PHE A 146 -6.57 -5.13 8.58
C PHE A 146 -7.99 -5.04 7.99
N ILE A 147 -8.21 -4.17 7.00
CA ILE A 147 -9.51 -4.04 6.31
C ILE A 147 -9.90 -5.37 5.67
N MET A 148 -8.96 -6.04 4.98
CA MET A 148 -9.22 -7.33 4.38
C MET A 148 -9.56 -8.40 5.43
N GLN A 149 -8.86 -8.42 6.57
CA GLN A 149 -9.13 -9.35 7.65
C GLN A 149 -10.53 -9.13 8.25
N GLN A 150 -10.90 -7.87 8.52
CA GLN A 150 -12.22 -7.55 9.09
C GLN A 150 -13.36 -7.85 8.14
N THR A 151 -13.16 -7.59 6.85
CA THR A 151 -14.19 -7.82 5.83
C THR A 151 -14.26 -9.27 5.38
N MET A 152 -13.25 -10.10 5.67
CA MET A 152 -13.25 -11.53 5.32
C MET A 152 -14.33 -12.32 6.07
N ALA A 153 -14.75 -11.86 7.25
CA ALA A 153 -15.83 -12.47 8.02
C ALA A 153 -17.23 -12.18 7.45
N LEU A 154 -17.35 -11.22 6.53
CA LEU A 154 -18.60 -10.82 5.90
C LEU A 154 -18.76 -11.50 4.55
N GLU A 155 -19.99 -11.81 4.17
CA GLU A 155 -20.31 -12.45 2.89
C GLU A 155 -21.06 -11.51 1.94
N GLY A 156 -20.96 -11.80 0.63
CA GLY A 156 -21.75 -11.13 -0.41
C GLY A 156 -21.56 -9.61 -0.50
N ARG A 157 -22.68 -8.89 -0.61
CA ARG A 157 -22.72 -7.44 -0.84
C ARG A 157 -22.24 -6.63 0.38
N GLU A 158 -22.46 -7.14 1.59
CA GLU A 158 -22.11 -6.45 2.84
C GLU A 158 -20.60 -6.32 3.01
N ARG A 159 -19.85 -7.34 2.59
CA ARG A 159 -18.39 -7.30 2.54
C ARG A 159 -17.89 -6.08 1.76
N TRP A 160 -18.36 -5.95 0.52
CA TRP A 160 -17.96 -4.84 -0.37
C TRP A 160 -18.43 -3.49 0.15
N ALA A 161 -19.67 -3.39 0.63
CA ALA A 161 -20.21 -2.15 1.16
C ALA A 161 -19.42 -1.66 2.38
N THR A 162 -19.06 -2.57 3.29
CA THR A 162 -18.25 -2.27 4.48
C THR A 162 -16.83 -1.85 4.09
N GLU A 163 -16.20 -2.57 3.16
CA GLU A 163 -14.89 -2.20 2.63
C GLU A 163 -14.89 -0.78 2.05
N MET A 164 -15.89 -0.44 1.22
CA MET A 164 -16.03 0.88 0.62
C MET A 164 -16.34 1.98 1.65
N ARG A 165 -17.12 1.67 2.68
CA ARG A 165 -17.43 2.56 3.82
C ARG A 165 -16.15 2.94 4.58
N LEU A 166 -15.32 1.95 4.91
CA LEU A 166 -14.02 2.16 5.56
C LEU A 166 -13.08 3.00 4.67
N CYS A 167 -13.01 2.69 3.37
CA CYS A 167 -12.20 3.46 2.42
C CYS A 167 -12.65 4.93 2.32
N HIS A 168 -13.95 5.18 2.40
CA HIS A 168 -14.51 6.52 2.37
C HIS A 168 -14.08 7.33 3.60
N HIS A 169 -14.23 6.76 4.79
CA HIS A 169 -13.80 7.39 6.04
C HIS A 169 -12.29 7.69 6.04
N ILE A 170 -11.47 6.74 5.56
CA ILE A 170 -10.02 6.95 5.43
C ILE A 170 -9.71 8.09 4.46
N ALA A 171 -10.39 8.13 3.31
CA ALA A 171 -10.22 9.15 2.30
C ALA A 171 -10.51 10.57 2.81
N GLN A 172 -11.47 10.71 3.74
CA GLN A 172 -11.87 12.01 4.30
C GLN A 172 -10.93 12.50 5.41
N HIS A 173 -10.56 11.63 6.36
CA HIS A 173 -9.93 12.09 7.61
C HIS A 173 -8.42 11.86 7.72
N TYR A 174 -7.90 10.86 7.00
CA TYR A 174 -6.52 10.39 7.16
C TYR A 174 -5.70 10.40 5.87
N TRP A 175 -6.35 10.61 4.74
CA TRP A 175 -5.67 10.59 3.45
C TRP A 175 -4.82 11.83 3.24
N PRO A 176 -3.52 11.69 2.87
CA PRO A 176 -2.71 12.85 2.55
C PRO A 176 -3.25 13.55 1.31
N PRO A 177 -3.10 14.88 1.20
CA PRO A 177 -3.54 15.64 0.04
C PRO A 177 -2.71 15.25 -1.18
N LEU A 178 -3.20 14.27 -1.93
CA LEU A 178 -2.65 13.84 -3.21
C LEU A 178 -3.42 14.53 -4.34
N PRO A 179 -2.76 14.85 -5.46
CA PRO A 179 -3.44 15.38 -6.63
C PRO A 179 -4.29 14.28 -7.28
N VAL A 180 -5.50 14.10 -6.77
CA VAL A 180 -6.52 13.23 -7.36
C VAL A 180 -7.33 14.05 -8.36
N ASP A 181 -7.72 13.44 -9.47
CA ASP A 181 -8.69 14.06 -10.39
C ASP A 181 -9.98 14.36 -9.61
N PRO A 182 -10.48 15.61 -9.58
CA PRO A 182 -11.72 15.93 -8.88
C PRO A 182 -12.93 15.12 -9.37
N ARG A 183 -12.84 14.49 -10.54
CA ARG A 183 -13.88 13.62 -11.10
C ARG A 183 -13.91 12.23 -10.47
N VAL A 184 -12.81 11.79 -9.86
CA VAL A 184 -12.69 10.44 -9.29
C VAL A 184 -12.78 10.52 -7.77
N PRO A 185 -13.76 9.86 -7.13
CA PRO A 185 -13.84 9.80 -5.68
C PRO A 185 -12.55 9.24 -5.05
N THR A 186 -11.90 10.00 -4.17
CA THR A 186 -10.65 9.62 -3.48
C THR A 186 -10.72 8.23 -2.84
N ARG A 187 -11.89 7.84 -2.31
CA ARG A 187 -12.13 6.50 -1.72
C ARG A 187 -11.79 5.35 -2.67
N LEU A 188 -12.06 5.50 -3.98
CA LEU A 188 -11.75 4.48 -4.98
C LEU A 188 -10.24 4.34 -5.18
N TYR A 189 -9.52 5.47 -5.11
CA TYR A 189 -8.07 5.48 -5.21
C TYR A 189 -7.40 4.81 -3.99
N VAL A 190 -7.92 5.08 -2.79
CA VAL A 190 -7.48 4.38 -1.57
C VAL A 190 -7.67 2.86 -1.73
N HIS A 191 -8.88 2.47 -2.14
CA HIS A 191 -9.25 1.07 -2.36
C HIS A 191 -8.33 0.38 -3.37
N GLU A 192 -8.21 0.95 -4.57
CA GLU A 192 -7.34 0.44 -5.61
C GLU A 192 -5.89 0.31 -5.13
N MET A 193 -5.38 1.33 -4.45
CA MET A 193 -3.98 1.34 -4.08
C MET A 193 -3.63 0.26 -3.05
N TYR A 194 -4.42 0.07 -1.99
CA TYR A 194 -4.06 -0.99 -1.04
C TYR A 194 -4.26 -2.38 -1.63
N ARG A 195 -5.30 -2.60 -2.45
CA ARG A 195 -5.50 -3.88 -3.15
C ARG A 195 -4.31 -4.19 -4.05
N ASN A 196 -3.84 -3.20 -4.81
CA ASN A 196 -2.66 -3.33 -5.65
C ASN A 196 -1.38 -3.57 -4.82
N THR A 197 -1.24 -2.99 -3.63
CA THR A 197 -0.08 -3.24 -2.77
C THR A 197 -0.07 -4.65 -2.18
N LEU A 198 -1.22 -5.14 -1.70
CA LEU A 198 -1.38 -6.50 -1.17
C LEU A 198 -1.11 -7.55 -2.24
N TYR A 199 -1.65 -7.34 -3.44
CA TYR A 199 -1.37 -8.20 -4.58
C TYR A 199 0.14 -8.26 -4.88
N LYS A 200 0.81 -7.11 -4.97
CA LYS A 200 2.26 -7.06 -5.21
C LYS A 200 3.10 -7.67 -4.09
N GLN A 201 2.65 -7.59 -2.84
CA GLN A 201 3.30 -8.25 -1.71
C GLN A 201 3.20 -9.77 -1.87
N SER A 202 2.01 -10.30 -2.17
CA SER A 202 1.81 -11.74 -2.39
C SER A 202 2.67 -12.30 -3.53
N LEU A 203 2.86 -11.54 -4.61
CA LEU A 203 3.74 -11.94 -5.71
C LEU A 203 5.20 -12.01 -5.29
N ARG A 204 5.67 -11.04 -4.49
CA ARG A 204 7.04 -11.05 -3.96
C ARG A 204 7.27 -12.21 -3.01
N SER A 205 6.33 -12.49 -2.11
CA SER A 205 6.41 -13.64 -1.20
C SER A 205 6.56 -14.95 -1.97
N LYS A 206 5.76 -15.17 -3.02
CA LYS A 206 5.87 -16.37 -3.87
C LYS A 206 7.22 -16.46 -4.59
N GLN A 207 7.74 -15.33 -5.05
CA GLN A 207 9.04 -15.27 -5.70
C GLN A 207 10.19 -15.59 -4.72
N ASP A 208 10.10 -15.07 -3.49
CA ASP A 208 11.09 -15.32 -2.45
C ASP A 208 11.07 -16.79 -2.01
N GLU A 209 9.90 -17.40 -1.87
CA GLU A 209 9.75 -18.84 -1.62
C GLU A 209 10.37 -19.70 -2.74
N ALA A 210 10.11 -19.35 -4.00
CA ALA A 210 10.70 -20.03 -5.15
C ALA A 210 12.23 -19.90 -5.18
N ASN A 211 12.76 -18.72 -4.86
CA ASN A 211 14.21 -18.48 -4.77
C ASN A 211 14.86 -19.28 -3.62
N ILE A 212 14.17 -19.45 -2.50
CA ILE A 212 14.63 -20.27 -1.38
C ILE A 212 14.64 -21.76 -1.78
N ALA A 213 13.57 -22.26 -2.41
CA ALA A 213 13.49 -23.64 -2.90
C ALA A 213 14.59 -23.96 -3.93
N ALA A 214 14.83 -23.05 -4.88
CA ALA A 214 15.89 -23.23 -5.87
C ALA A 214 17.30 -23.33 -5.24
N ARG A 215 17.53 -22.66 -4.11
CA ARG A 215 18.80 -22.73 -3.37
C ARG A 215 18.96 -24.01 -2.55
N THR A 216 17.85 -24.62 -2.11
CA THR A 216 17.91 -25.87 -1.32
C THR A 216 18.15 -27.09 -2.21
N ASP A 217 17.66 -27.08 -3.44
CA ASP A 217 17.79 -28.23 -4.36
C ASP A 217 19.16 -28.29 -5.07
N SER A 218 19.86 -27.15 -5.18
CA SER A 218 21.13 -27.05 -5.90
C SER A 218 22.38 -27.43 -5.09
N LYS A 219 22.23 -27.92 -3.85
CA LYS A 219 23.37 -28.44 -3.07
C LYS A 219 23.33 -29.97 -3.07
N PRO A 220 23.92 -30.64 -4.09
CA PRO A 220 24.13 -32.07 -4.02
C PRO A 220 24.97 -32.35 -2.78
N ASN A 221 24.42 -33.16 -1.88
CA ASN A 221 25.06 -33.64 -0.67
C ASN A 221 26.21 -34.58 -1.04
N SER A 222 27.30 -34.05 -1.60
CA SER A 222 28.49 -34.82 -1.97
C SER A 222 29.49 -34.97 -0.83
N ASN A 223 29.05 -34.82 0.43
CA ASN A 223 29.92 -34.94 1.61
C ASN A 223 29.39 -35.98 2.62
N GLU A 224 28.82 -37.08 2.12
CA GLU A 224 28.43 -38.24 2.93
C GLU A 224 29.59 -39.18 3.30
N GLY A 225 30.83 -38.84 2.95
CA GLY A 225 31.99 -39.61 3.36
C GLY A 225 33.06 -38.71 3.95
N ASN A 226 33.33 -38.89 5.25
CA ASN A 226 34.61 -38.62 5.92
C ASN A 226 34.57 -37.58 7.07
N GLU A 227 33.80 -37.82 8.16
CA GLU A 227 33.98 -37.01 9.38
C GLU A 227 33.57 -37.69 10.71
N THR A 228 33.59 -39.03 10.79
CA THR A 228 33.20 -39.77 12.01
C THR A 228 34.26 -39.84 13.12
N ALA A 229 35.44 -39.22 12.99
CA ALA A 229 36.57 -39.51 13.88
C ALA A 229 37.15 -38.35 14.73
N ARG A 230 36.70 -37.09 14.61
CA ARG A 230 37.38 -35.95 15.28
C ARG A 230 36.55 -35.07 16.22
N ASN A 231 35.25 -35.32 16.41
CA ASN A 231 34.36 -34.35 17.04
C ASN A 231 33.79 -34.74 18.43
N SER A 232 34.43 -35.67 19.14
CA SER A 232 34.02 -36.03 20.51
C SER A 232 34.51 -35.04 21.58
N ASP A 233 35.54 -34.23 21.32
CA ASP A 233 36.13 -33.32 22.33
C ASP A 233 35.48 -31.92 22.39
N ALA A 234 34.79 -31.46 21.34
CA ALA A 234 34.21 -30.11 21.31
C ALA A 234 32.79 -30.00 21.91
N LYS A 235 32.19 -31.13 22.33
CA LYS A 235 30.82 -31.14 22.89
C LYS A 235 30.76 -30.66 24.34
N ASP A 236 31.86 -30.69 25.08
CA ASP A 236 31.85 -30.38 26.51
C ASP A 236 31.90 -28.87 26.83
N GLU A 237 32.51 -28.05 25.98
CA GLU A 237 32.51 -26.58 26.17
C GLU A 237 31.18 -25.91 25.83
N ARG A 238 30.40 -26.45 24.90
CA ARG A 238 29.15 -25.82 24.44
C ARG A 238 28.00 -25.92 25.46
N MET A 239 28.09 -26.84 26.42
CA MET A 239 27.14 -26.95 27.53
C MET A 239 27.36 -25.87 28.61
N ARG A 240 28.57 -25.30 28.74
CA ARG A 240 28.84 -24.26 29.75
C ARG A 240 28.25 -22.90 29.37
N PHE A 241 28.16 -22.57 28.09
CA PHE A 241 27.62 -21.27 27.66
C PHE A 241 26.09 -21.17 27.66
N ARG A 242 25.35 -22.29 27.66
CA ARG A 242 23.87 -22.23 27.77
C ARG A 242 23.38 -21.87 29.17
N ARG A 243 24.15 -22.15 30.24
CA ARG A 243 23.72 -21.83 31.62
C ARG A 243 23.75 -20.35 31.98
N LEU A 244 24.43 -19.48 31.22
CA LEU A 244 24.41 -18.03 31.48
C LEU A 244 23.29 -17.27 30.73
N GLY A 245 22.74 -17.83 29.65
CA GLY A 245 21.70 -17.17 28.86
C GLY A 245 20.34 -17.13 29.57
N ASP A 246 20.01 -18.18 30.34
CA ASP A 246 18.69 -18.33 30.96
C ASP A 246 18.48 -17.46 32.22
N PHE A 247 19.54 -16.82 32.74
CA PHE A 247 19.41 -15.93 33.90
C PHE A 247 18.93 -14.52 33.51
N ALA A 248 19.21 -14.06 32.29
CA ALA A 248 18.89 -12.69 31.87
C ALA A 248 17.40 -12.50 31.48
N THR A 249 16.72 -13.55 31.01
CA THR A 249 15.31 -13.50 30.61
C THR A 249 14.32 -13.55 31.78
N SER A 250 14.76 -14.00 32.97
CA SER A 250 13.92 -14.06 34.17
C SER A 250 13.68 -12.68 34.81
N LEU A 251 14.64 -11.74 34.69
CA LEU A 251 14.57 -10.43 35.35
C LEU A 251 13.59 -9.43 34.69
N PHE A 252 13.26 -9.58 33.41
CA PHE A 252 12.35 -8.66 32.70
C PHE A 252 10.88 -9.14 32.60
N GLY A 253 10.58 -10.40 32.96
CA GLY A 253 9.24 -10.98 32.79
C GLY A 253 8.20 -10.60 33.86
N ASN A 254 8.63 -10.15 35.05
CA ASN A 254 7.74 -10.02 36.20
C ASN A 254 7.12 -8.62 36.41
N HIS A 255 7.63 -7.56 35.78
CA HIS A 255 7.10 -6.20 35.98
C HIS A 255 5.83 -5.87 35.19
N LYS A 256 5.42 -6.71 34.22
CA LYS A 256 4.21 -6.42 33.42
C LYS A 256 2.91 -6.89 34.08
N ARG A 257 2.95 -7.89 34.97
CA ARG A 257 1.73 -8.44 35.62
C ARG A 257 1.27 -7.65 36.84
N GLU A 258 2.11 -6.80 37.43
CA GLU A 258 1.72 -6.01 38.62
C GLU A 258 0.91 -4.75 38.31
N ARG A 259 0.86 -4.32 37.03
CA ARG A 259 0.08 -3.13 36.62
C ARG A 259 -1.37 -3.43 36.24
N GLU A 260 -1.73 -4.69 35.98
CA GLU A 260 -3.11 -5.05 35.61
C GLU A 260 -3.98 -5.39 36.84
N ALA A 261 -3.37 -5.74 37.99
CA ALA A 261 -4.11 -6.03 39.21
C ALA A 261 -4.60 -4.79 40.00
N LYS A 262 -4.15 -3.58 39.65
CA LYS A 262 -4.55 -2.33 40.36
C LYS A 262 -5.64 -1.51 39.65
N ALA A 263 -6.11 -1.94 38.49
CA ALA A 263 -7.12 -1.19 37.72
C ALA A 263 -8.58 -1.62 37.99
N SER A 264 -8.81 -2.72 38.73
CA SER A 264 -10.15 -3.26 38.96
C SER A 264 -10.78 -2.92 40.32
N GLU A 265 -10.12 -2.12 41.18
CA GLU A 265 -10.55 -1.92 42.57
C GLU A 265 -10.85 -0.45 42.93
N THR A 266 -11.27 0.37 41.97
CA THR A 266 -11.82 1.70 42.31
C THR A 266 -13.07 2.00 41.49
N GLY A 267 -14.20 2.20 42.19
CA GLY A 267 -15.16 3.20 41.74
C GLY A 267 -16.58 2.78 41.44
N ASN A 268 -17.15 1.83 42.19
CA ASN A 268 -18.59 1.90 42.48
C ASN A 268 -18.83 3.02 43.51
N HIS A 269 -19.28 4.20 43.07
CA HIS A 269 -20.01 5.12 43.93
C HIS A 269 -21.12 5.81 43.15
N ALA A 270 -22.33 5.62 43.68
CA ALA A 270 -23.56 6.28 43.33
C ALA A 270 -23.44 7.82 43.30
N SER A 271 -24.27 8.48 42.49
CA SER A 271 -25.29 9.41 43.01
C SER A 271 -26.14 9.98 41.89
N ALA A 272 -27.44 9.93 42.12
CA ALA A 272 -28.45 10.71 41.43
C ALA A 272 -28.14 12.21 41.55
N SER A 273 -28.32 12.94 40.45
CA SER A 273 -28.53 14.38 40.50
C SER A 273 -29.36 14.78 39.28
N ALA A 274 -30.59 15.17 39.57
CA ALA A 274 -31.52 15.76 38.63
C ALA A 274 -30.92 17.04 38.03
N SER A 275 -31.14 17.27 36.74
CA SER A 275 -30.96 18.58 36.14
C SER A 275 -32.14 18.91 35.21
N PRO A 276 -32.59 20.17 35.20
CA PRO A 276 -33.88 20.62 34.67
C PRO A 276 -33.91 20.77 33.13
N PRO A 277 -35.11 20.92 32.53
CA PRO A 277 -35.28 21.15 31.11
C PRO A 277 -34.75 22.54 30.71
N VAL A 278 -33.82 22.59 29.76
CA VAL A 278 -33.35 23.83 29.14
C VAL A 278 -34.33 24.20 28.03
N GLU A 279 -34.94 25.38 28.19
CA GLU A 279 -35.78 26.06 27.19
C GLU A 279 -35.05 26.19 25.85
N LEU A 280 -35.69 25.68 24.79
CA LEU A 280 -35.40 26.08 23.41
C LEU A 280 -35.85 27.54 23.24
N THR A 281 -34.90 28.46 23.21
CA THR A 281 -35.11 29.78 22.60
C THR A 281 -34.72 29.67 21.13
N HIS A 282 -35.73 29.67 20.26
CA HIS A 282 -35.58 29.91 18.83
C HIS A 282 -35.06 31.34 18.63
N ALA A 283 -33.79 31.46 18.21
CA ALA A 283 -33.29 32.66 17.58
C ALA A 283 -33.39 32.45 16.06
N GLU A 284 -34.39 33.08 15.44
CA GLU A 284 -34.41 33.37 14.01
C GLU A 284 -33.19 34.23 13.69
N ALA A 285 -32.19 33.64 13.04
CA ALA A 285 -31.16 34.36 12.33
C ALA A 285 -31.59 34.42 10.86
N ASP A 286 -32.22 35.55 10.54
CA ASP A 286 -32.41 36.11 9.21
C ASP A 286 -31.04 36.17 8.51
N ILE A 287 -30.83 35.38 7.46
CA ILE A 287 -29.66 35.50 6.59
C ILE A 287 -30.17 35.95 5.23
N ASP A 288 -30.10 37.27 5.06
CA ASP A 288 -30.29 37.98 3.81
C ASP A 288 -29.47 37.34 2.67
N GLU A 289 -30.16 37.22 1.54
CA GLU A 289 -29.61 37.00 0.21
C GLU A 289 -28.43 37.94 -0.06
N VAL A 290 -27.25 37.36 -0.28
CA VAL A 290 -26.13 38.07 -0.92
C VAL A 290 -25.88 37.41 -2.27
N ILE A 291 -26.61 37.94 -3.25
CA ILE A 291 -26.40 37.78 -4.69
C ILE A 291 -25.00 38.32 -5.03
N TRP A 292 -24.13 37.48 -5.61
CA TRP A 292 -22.97 37.94 -6.37
C TRP A 292 -23.15 37.55 -7.84
N ASN A 293 -23.21 38.59 -8.68
CA ASN A 293 -22.98 38.53 -10.13
C ASN A 293 -21.50 38.29 -10.44
#